data_AF-A0A4Q3H3E3-F1
#
_entry.id   AF-A0A4Q3H3E3-F1
#
_cell.length_a   1.000
_cell.length_b   1.000
_cell.length_c   1.000
_cell.angle_alpha   90.00
_cell.angle_beta   90.00
_cell.angle_gamma   90.00
#
_symmetry.space_group_name_H-M   'P 1'
#
loop_
_entity.id
_entity.type
_entity.pdbx_description
1 polymer ?
#
loop_
_entity_poly.entity_id
_entity_poly.type
_entity_poly.pdbx_seq_one_letter_code
_entity_poly.pdbx_strand_id
1 'polypeptide(L)' 'MTSVPVPQPSGNRGFWIGLIAFAVIVLVQVVVERLLGRIWICECGYVKLWEGGVNTPGNSQHLADWYTPSHIIHGFLFY' A
#
# COMPACT_ATOMS: atom_id res chain seq x y z
N MET A 1 -49.36 2.12 -27.13
CA MET A 1 -47.97 1.66 -26.98
C MET A 1 -47.33 2.50 -25.89
N THR A 2 -47.24 1.97 -24.66
CA THR A 2 -46.61 2.64 -23.52
C THR A 2 -45.18 2.11 -23.39
N SER A 3 -44.18 2.99 -23.43
CA SER A 3 -42.78 2.62 -23.21
C SER A 3 -42.59 2.22 -21.74
N VAL A 4 -42.06 1.02 -21.51
CA VAL A 4 -41.61 0.60 -20.18
C VAL A 4 -40.27 1.30 -19.88
N PRO A 5 -40.08 1.94 -18.71
CA PRO A 5 -38.79 2.51 -18.35
C PRO A 5 -37.75 1.40 -18.13
N VAL A 6 -36.59 1.50 -18.79
CA VAL A 6 -35.44 0.62 -18.54
C VAL A 6 -34.68 1.14 -17.31
N PRO A 7 -34.50 0.34 -16.24
CA PRO A 7 -33.71 0.74 -15.08
C PRO A 7 -32.28 1.10 -15.52
N GLN A 8 -31.87 2.35 -15.25
CA GLN A 8 -30.51 2.78 -15.52
C GLN A 8 -29.59 2.20 -14.44
N PRO A 9 -28.43 1.62 -14.79
CA PRO A 9 -27.47 1.17 -13.80
C PRO A 9 -27.06 2.36 -12.92
N SER A 10 -27.20 2.21 -11.59
CA SER A 10 -26.80 3.24 -10.63
C SER A 10 -25.27 3.38 -10.60
N GLY A 11 -24.72 4.13 -11.55
CA GLY A 11 -23.32 4.08 -11.97
C GLY A 11 -22.25 4.43 -10.94
N ASN A 12 -22.60 4.94 -9.76
CA ASN A 12 -21.60 5.43 -8.81
C ASN A 12 -21.62 4.73 -7.44
N ARG A 13 -22.70 4.02 -7.08
CA ARG A 13 -22.85 3.47 -5.72
C ARG A 13 -21.81 2.37 -5.42
N GLY A 14 -21.57 1.48 -6.38
CA GLY A 14 -20.56 0.42 -6.22
C GLY A 14 -19.14 0.95 -6.10
N PHE A 15 -18.79 1.97 -6.89
CA PHE A 15 -17.49 2.64 -6.83
C PHE A 15 -17.22 3.26 -5.45
N TRP A 16 -18.19 4.00 -4.91
CA TRP A 16 -18.06 4.60 -3.58
C TRP A 16 -17.99 3.56 -2.46
N ILE A 17 -18.77 2.48 -2.54
CA ILE A 17 -18.66 1.36 -1.60
C ILE A 17 -17.25 0.76 -1.65
N GLY A 18 -16.70 0.55 -2.85
CA GLY A 18 -15.33 0.06 -3.03
C GLY A 18 -14.28 0.98 -2.41
N LEU A 19 -14.37 2.29 -2.65
CA LEU A 19 -13.46 3.28 -2.04
C LEU A 19 -13.54 3.30 -0.52
N ILE A 20 -14.75 3.25 0.04
CA ILE A 20 -14.96 3.22 1.49
C ILE A 20 -14.36 1.94 2.08
N ALA A 21 -14.63 0.78 1.48
CA ALA A 21 -14.08 -0.49 1.94
C ALA A 21 -12.55 -0.50 1.91
N PHE A 22 -11.94 0.00 0.83
CA PHE A 22 -10.49 0.14 0.72
C PHE A 22 -9.92 1.05 1.83
N ALA A 23 -10.52 2.24 2.03
CA ALA A 23 -10.07 3.16 3.06
C ALA A 23 -10.17 2.56 4.48
N VAL A 24 -11.25 1.82 4.76
CA VAL A 24 -11.43 1.13 6.04
C VAL A 24 -10.36 0.05 6.24
N ILE A 25 -10.08 -0.77 5.23
CA ILE A 25 -9.04 -1.81 5.32
C ILE A 25 -7.66 -1.19 5.60
N VAL A 26 -7.29 -0.13 4.86
CA VAL A 26 -6.02 0.57 5.07
C VAL A 26 -5.95 1.16 6.48
N LEU A 27 -7.02 1.80 6.94
CA LEU A 27 -7.06 2.39 8.28
C LEU A 27 -6.92 1.33 9.38
N VAL A 28 -7.62 0.20 9.26
CA VAL A 28 -7.50 -0.92 10.19
C VAL A 28 -6.07 -1.45 10.22
N GLN A 29 -5.44 -1.65 9.06
CA GLN A 29 -4.06 -2.14 8.98
C GLN A 29 -3.08 -1.18 9.69
N VAL A 30 -3.19 0.12 9.41
CA VAL A 30 -2.34 1.15 10.02
C VAL A 30 -2.51 1.16 11.55
N VAL A 31 -3.75 1.10 12.04
CA VAL A 31 -4.03 1.09 13.49
C VAL A 31 -3.48 -0.17 14.15
N VAL A 32 -3.72 -1.35 13.56
CA VAL A 32 -3.25 -2.63 14.12
C VAL A 32 -1.73 -2.68 14.17
N GLU A 33 -1.04 -2.36 13.08
CA GLU A 33 0.43 -2.33 13.05
C GLU A 33 0.99 -1.37 14.12
N ARG A 34 0.33 -0.22 14.31
CA ARG A 34 0.74 0.73 15.34
C ARG A 34 0.56 0.19 16.75
N LEU A 35 -0.54 -0.52 17.02
CA LEU A 35 -0.79 -1.19 18.30
C LEU A 35 0.19 -2.35 18.55
N LEU A 36 0.67 -3.01 17.50
CA LEU A 36 1.72 -4.03 17.56
C LEU A 36 3.13 -3.45 17.71
N GLY A 37 3.26 -2.13 17.86
CA GLY A 37 4.53 -1.47 18.13
C GLY A 37 5.32 -1.09 16.87
N ARG A 38 4.72 -1.15 15.67
CA ARG A 38 5.41 -0.63 14.48
C ARG A 38 5.67 0.87 14.62
N ILE A 39 6.89 1.23 14.23
CA ILE A 39 7.39 2.60 14.11
C ILE A 39 6.97 3.18 12.75
N TRP A 40 6.72 4.49 12.71
CA TRP A 40 6.33 5.19 11.48
C TRP A 40 7.48 5.39 10.51
N ILE A 41 8.68 5.55 11.06
CA ILE A 41 9.94 5.75 10.34
C ILE A 41 11.04 4.98 11.07
N CYS A 42 12.18 4.82 10.42
CA CYS A 42 13.39 4.24 11.03
C CYS A 42 13.68 4.83 12.42
N GLU A 43 14.06 3.97 13.38
CA GLU A 43 14.45 4.38 14.75
C GLU A 43 15.64 5.35 14.77
N CYS A 44 16.39 5.40 13.67
CA CYS A 44 17.47 6.34 13.44
C CYS A 44 17.04 7.82 13.33
N GLY A 45 15.74 8.11 13.22
CA GLY A 45 15.20 9.47 13.25
C GLY A 45 15.26 10.23 11.92
N TYR A 46 15.63 9.56 10.84
CA TYR A 46 15.64 10.13 9.49
C TYR A 46 15.26 9.09 8.43
N VAL A 47 14.94 9.57 7.23
CA VAL A 47 14.64 8.72 6.08
C VAL A 47 15.69 8.96 5.00
N LYS A 48 16.34 7.88 4.56
CA LYS A 48 17.15 7.87 3.33
C LYS A 48 16.29 7.39 2.17
N LEU A 49 16.53 7.99 1.00
CA LEU A 49 16.00 7.45 -0.25
C LEU A 49 16.75 6.19 -0.69
N TRP A 50 18.01 6.07 -0.30
CA TRP A 50 18.88 4.94 -0.66
C TRP A 50 19.83 4.58 0.49
N GLU A 51 19.86 3.31 0.87
CA GLU A 51 20.87 2.71 1.76
C GLU A 51 21.88 1.91 0.93
N GLY A 52 23.12 2.40 0.87
CA GLY A 52 24.17 1.83 0.02
C GLY A 52 24.96 0.69 0.66
N GLY A 53 24.83 0.48 1.97
CA GLY A 53 25.56 -0.57 2.66
C GLY A 53 24.87 -1.93 2.56
N VAL A 54 25.57 -2.94 2.03
CA VAL A 54 24.99 -4.28 1.76
C VAL A 54 24.56 -5.05 3.02
N ASN A 55 25.26 -4.88 4.15
CA ASN A 55 24.92 -5.53 5.41
C ASN A 55 24.98 -4.49 6.55
N THR A 56 24.01 -3.59 6.55
CA THR A 56 23.91 -2.53 7.55
C THR A 56 22.57 -2.59 8.27
N PRO A 57 22.48 -2.05 9.50
CA PRO A 57 21.22 -1.92 10.22
C PRO A 57 20.18 -1.03 9.49
N GLY A 58 20.59 -0.27 8.48
CA GLY A 58 19.69 0.58 7.68
C GLY A 58 18.96 -0.16 6.56
N ASN A 59 19.37 -1.39 6.24
CA ASN A 59 18.72 -2.20 5.22
C ASN A 59 17.29 -2.55 5.64
N SER A 60 16.37 -2.45 4.69
CA SER A 60 14.93 -2.65 4.87
C SER A 60 14.25 -1.66 5.83
N GLN A 61 14.99 -0.69 6.38
CA GLN A 61 14.48 0.38 7.25
C GLN A 61 14.24 1.69 6.49
N HIS A 62 14.86 1.85 5.32
CA HIS A 62 14.78 3.03 4.46
C HIS A 62 14.06 2.71 3.15
N LEU A 63 13.83 3.71 2.29
CA LEU A 63 12.92 3.58 1.13
C LEU A 63 13.42 2.55 0.09
N ALA A 64 14.72 2.55 -0.20
CA ALA A 64 15.35 1.61 -1.10
C ALA A 64 16.75 1.23 -0.60
N ASP A 65 17.15 0.01 -0.93
CA ASP A 65 18.42 -0.61 -0.56
C ASP A 65 18.85 -1.63 -1.63
N TRP A 66 19.91 -2.39 -1.36
CA TRP A 66 20.42 -3.39 -2.28
C TRP A 66 19.45 -4.55 -2.58
N TYR A 67 18.39 -4.73 -1.79
CA TYR A 67 17.34 -5.71 -2.04
C TYR A 67 16.24 -5.19 -2.97
N THR A 68 16.15 -3.88 -3.19
CA THR A 68 15.14 -3.28 -4.09
C THR A 68 15.19 -3.83 -5.52
N PRO A 69 16.37 -4.00 -6.17
CA PRO A 69 16.42 -4.64 -7.50
C PRO A 69 15.90 -6.08 -7.50
N SER A 70 16.14 -6.84 -6.42
CA SER A 70 15.62 -8.19 -6.27
C SER A 70 14.09 -8.19 -6.30
N HIS A 71 13.44 -7.25 -5.59
CA HIS A 71 11.98 -7.11 -5.63
C HIS A 71 11.44 -6.73 -7.02
N ILE A 72 12.18 -5.94 -7.79
CA ILE A 72 11.78 -5.62 -9.18
C ILE A 72 11.81 -6.90 -10.02
N ILE A 73 12.92 -7.63 -9.96
CA ILE A 73 13.14 -8.84 -10.75
C ILE A 73 12.16 -9.95 -10.36
N HIS A 74 12.04 -10.25 -9.07
CA HIS A 74 11.21 -11.33 -8.53
C HIS A 74 9.75 -10.94 -8.25
N GLY A 75 9.35 -9.69 -8.47
CA GLY A 75 7.98 -9.23 -8.22
C GLY A 75 7.25 -8.71 -9.46
N PHE A 76 7.97 -8.10 -10.41
CA PHE A 76 7.37 -7.53 -11.62
C PHE A 76 7.81 -8.21 -12.92
N LEU A 77 9.04 -8.73 -12.98
CA LEU A 77 9.58 -9.32 -14.20
C LEU A 77 9.36 -10.84 -14.27
N PHE A 78 9.66 -11.56 -13.19
CA PHE A 78 9.64 -13.02 -13.15
C PHE A 78 8.41 -13.63 -12.48
N TYR A 79 7.60 -12.81 -11.82
CA TYR A 79 6.29 -13.17 -11.24
C TYR A 79 5.30 -12.08 -11.61
#